data_AF-A0A8S1RG97-F1
#
_entry.id   AF-A0A8S1RG97-F1
#
_cell.length_a   1.000
_cell.length_b   1.000
_cell.length_c   1.000
_cell.angle_alpha   90.00
_cell.angle_beta   90.00
_cell.angle_gamma   90.00
#
_symmetry.space_group_name_H-M   'P 1'
#
loop_
_entity.id
_entity.type
_entity.pdbx_description
1 polymer ?
#
loop_
_entity_poly.entity_id
_entity_poly.type
_entity_poly.pdbx_seq_one_letter_code
_entity_poly.pdbx_strand_id
1 'polypeptide(L)'
;MDIQVKYENEQTTFIGVQSYEDLLQEIQQKYPVLMNIELCYLDEEGDTIQVSNTSDIIAITDFSRVILQMEAQIDQQKVQELERARKIEELKQKRLEEQRRKKLEEIQKEMNKIQELNQEKFFIENQIGHQIEELRNRQEQMRDFKVQPLADFQQVFYESNLFDLVREKESELLLLEEKKGFDTQLKTIQKEVQDAFEKLFTRRALQHQENYAKYLDNKQKMNNINQQIQQLNNERQDKLLKLDERLNRLKENVSKMRAELNLPQENNDKF
;
A
#
# COMPACT_ATOMS: atom_id res chain seq x y z
N MET A 1 50.19 -46.03 -11.60
CA MET A 1 51.12 -46.28 -10.49
C MET A 1 50.82 -45.24 -9.42
N ASP A 2 50.87 -45.61 -8.15
CA ASP A 2 50.66 -44.65 -7.06
C ASP A 2 52.02 -44.22 -6.54
N ILE A 3 52.33 -42.93 -6.62
CA ILE A 3 53.66 -42.39 -6.36
C ILE A 3 53.60 -41.44 -5.18
N GLN A 4 54.45 -41.69 -4.19
CA GLN A 4 54.59 -40.82 -3.02
C GLN A 4 55.66 -39.78 -3.28
N VAL A 5 55.30 -38.51 -3.20
CA VAL A 5 56.20 -37.37 -3.36
C VAL A 5 56.21 -36.56 -2.08
N LYS A 6 57.39 -36.30 -1.55
CA LYS A 6 57.62 -35.43 -0.39
C LYS A 6 58.18 -34.10 -0.86
N TYR A 7 57.53 -33.01 -0.47
CA TYR A 7 57.99 -31.66 -0.70
C TYR A 7 57.95 -30.90 0.62
N GLU A 8 59.09 -30.33 1.01
CA GLU A 8 59.30 -29.76 2.35
C GLU A 8 58.86 -30.76 3.46
N ASN A 9 57.82 -30.40 4.24
CA ASN A 9 57.27 -31.21 5.33
C ASN A 9 55.97 -31.93 4.96
N GLU A 10 55.51 -31.84 3.71
CA GLU A 10 54.28 -32.49 3.24
C GLU A 10 54.61 -33.70 2.36
N GLN A 11 53.96 -34.83 2.62
CA GLN A 11 54.02 -36.02 1.77
C GLN A 11 52.67 -36.22 1.10
N THR A 12 52.68 -36.28 -0.23
CA THR A 12 51.48 -36.42 -1.07
C THR A 12 51.56 -37.71 -1.85
N THR A 13 50.46 -38.45 -1.92
CA THR A 13 50.34 -39.60 -2.82
C THR A 13 49.58 -39.18 -4.07
N PHE A 14 50.22 -39.26 -5.23
CA PHE A 14 49.60 -39.05 -6.53
C PHE A 14 49.15 -40.40 -7.07
N ILE A 15 47.83 -40.56 -7.26
CA ILE A 15 47.19 -41.84 -7.58
C ILE A 15 47.06 -41.98 -9.09
N GLY A 16 47.34 -43.17 -9.62
CA GLY A 16 47.04 -43.48 -11.03
C GLY A 16 47.95 -42.82 -12.06
N VAL A 17 49.15 -42.38 -11.66
CA VAL A 17 50.16 -41.78 -12.54
C VAL A 17 50.60 -42.79 -13.61
N GLN A 18 50.60 -42.38 -14.87
CA GLN A 18 50.94 -43.24 -16.02
C GLN A 18 52.32 -42.93 -16.62
N SER A 19 52.79 -41.69 -16.50
CA SER A 19 54.09 -41.24 -17.00
C SER A 19 54.74 -40.17 -16.11
N TYR A 20 56.01 -39.84 -16.39
CA TYR A 20 56.70 -38.73 -15.71
C TYR A 20 56.05 -37.37 -16.02
N GLU A 21 55.58 -37.18 -17.25
CA GLU A 21 54.86 -35.96 -17.64
C GLU A 21 53.53 -35.84 -16.89
N ASP A 22 52.79 -36.94 -16.72
CA ASP A 22 51.56 -36.94 -15.92
C ASP A 22 51.83 -36.60 -14.45
N LEU A 23 52.90 -37.17 -13.87
CA LEU A 23 53.32 -36.85 -12.51
C LEU A 23 53.61 -35.36 -12.35
N LEU A 24 54.35 -34.77 -13.30
CA LEU A 24 54.65 -33.34 -13.29
C LEU A 24 53.38 -32.49 -13.45
N GLN A 25 52.42 -32.89 -14.29
CA GLN A 25 51.16 -32.18 -14.43
C GLN A 25 50.33 -32.21 -13.14
N GLU A 26 50.21 -33.37 -12.49
CA GLU A 26 49.51 -33.50 -11.21
C GLU A 26 50.17 -32.66 -10.10
N ILE A 27 51.51 -32.67 -10.05
CA ILE A 27 52.28 -31.81 -9.13
C ILE A 27 52.02 -30.32 -9.44
N GLN A 28 52.02 -29.92 -10.70
CA GLN A 28 51.76 -28.53 -11.12
C GLN A 28 50.31 -28.10 -10.86
N GLN A 29 49.34 -29.01 -10.92
CA GLN A 29 47.95 -28.72 -10.56
C GLN A 29 47.82 -28.47 -9.06
N LYS A 30 48.47 -29.28 -8.23
CA LYS A 30 48.45 -29.12 -6.76
C LYS A 30 49.28 -27.91 -6.31
N TYR A 31 50.44 -27.70 -6.90
CA TYR A 31 51.39 -26.64 -6.55
C TYR A 31 51.64 -25.71 -7.74
N PRO A 32 50.67 -24.84 -8.10
CA PRO A 32 50.72 -24.06 -9.33
C PRO A 32 51.86 -23.03 -9.38
N VAL A 33 52.48 -22.71 -8.24
CA VAL A 33 53.55 -21.70 -8.14
C VAL A 33 54.95 -22.30 -8.25
N LEU A 34 55.07 -23.63 -8.28
CA LEU A 34 56.37 -24.29 -8.38
C LEU A 34 56.84 -24.38 -9.83
N MET A 35 58.12 -24.16 -10.04
CA MET A 35 58.83 -24.29 -11.31
C MET A 35 60.15 -25.03 -11.08
N ASN A 36 60.78 -25.51 -12.15
CA ASN A 36 62.03 -26.27 -12.09
C ASN A 36 61.94 -27.43 -11.08
N ILE A 37 60.92 -28.28 -11.26
CA ILE A 37 60.66 -29.43 -10.38
C ILE A 37 61.72 -30.50 -10.66
N GLU A 38 62.47 -30.85 -9.63
CA GLU A 38 63.42 -31.94 -9.62
C GLU A 38 62.93 -33.02 -8.64
N LEU A 39 62.94 -34.27 -9.09
CA LEU A 39 62.51 -35.42 -8.29
C LEU A 39 63.70 -36.35 -8.09
N CYS A 40 63.95 -36.78 -6.86
CA CYS A 40 64.98 -37.75 -6.53
C CYS A 40 64.49 -38.76 -5.49
N TYR A 41 65.12 -39.92 -5.39
CA TYR A 41 64.92 -40.86 -4.28
C TYR A 41 66.26 -41.42 -3.83
N LEU A 42 66.27 -42.00 -2.63
CA LEU A 42 67.40 -42.78 -2.13
C LEU A 42 67.16 -44.26 -2.45
N ASP A 43 68.15 -44.92 -3.06
CA ASP A 43 68.10 -46.35 -3.31
C ASP A 43 68.44 -47.17 -2.04
N GLU A 44 68.50 -48.51 -2.20
CA GLU A 44 68.80 -49.43 -1.09
C GLU A 44 70.24 -49.29 -0.56
N GLU A 45 71.15 -48.73 -1.36
CA GLU A 45 72.56 -48.49 -1.00
C GLU A 45 72.77 -47.10 -0.37
N GLY A 46 71.73 -46.25 -0.41
CA GLY A 46 71.73 -44.90 0.15
C GLY A 46 72.18 -43.83 -0.86
N ASP A 47 72.26 -44.17 -2.14
CA ASP A 47 72.61 -43.24 -3.21
C ASP A 47 71.38 -42.46 -3.69
N THR A 48 71.57 -41.17 -3.93
CA THR A 48 70.50 -40.30 -4.46
C THR A 48 70.40 -40.45 -5.97
N ILE A 49 69.27 -40.99 -6.43
CA ILE A 49 68.95 -41.17 -7.84
C ILE A 49 67.96 -40.10 -8.29
N GLN A 50 68.29 -39.37 -9.36
CA GLN A 50 67.40 -38.39 -9.99
C GLN A 50 66.41 -39.09 -10.94
N VAL A 51 65.15 -38.70 -10.87
CA VAL A 51 64.08 -39.17 -11.75
C VAL A 51 63.77 -38.07 -12.75
N SER A 52 64.09 -38.32 -14.02
CA SER A 52 64.03 -37.31 -15.09
C SER A 52 63.08 -37.68 -16.23
N ASN A 53 62.68 -38.95 -16.31
CA ASN A 53 61.84 -39.47 -17.38
C ASN A 53 60.99 -40.67 -16.92
N THR A 54 60.07 -41.11 -17.78
CA THR A 54 59.14 -42.22 -17.48
C THR A 54 59.86 -43.55 -17.27
N SER A 55 61.00 -43.78 -17.91
CA SER A 55 61.80 -45.02 -17.73
C SER A 55 62.42 -45.07 -16.34
N ASP A 56 62.87 -43.93 -15.80
CA ASP A 56 63.42 -43.82 -14.44
C ASP A 56 62.34 -44.13 -13.39
N ILE A 57 61.09 -43.69 -13.64
CA ILE A 57 59.92 -44.06 -12.83
C ILE A 57 59.72 -45.58 -12.90
N ILE A 58 59.66 -46.17 -14.09
CA ILE A 58 59.43 -47.61 -14.27
C ILE A 58 60.55 -48.46 -13.67
N ALA A 59 61.78 -47.95 -13.59
CA ALA A 59 62.91 -48.63 -12.97
C ALA A 59 62.75 -48.82 -11.45
N ILE A 60 61.84 -48.08 -10.81
CA ILE A 60 61.49 -48.26 -9.40
C ILE A 60 60.62 -49.52 -9.27
N THR A 61 61.20 -50.58 -8.71
CA THR A 61 60.58 -51.92 -8.63
C THR A 61 59.49 -52.02 -7.57
N ASP A 62 59.52 -51.20 -6.51
CA ASP A 62 58.50 -51.14 -5.45
C ASP A 62 58.23 -49.70 -4.98
N PHE A 63 57.22 -49.06 -5.55
CA PHE A 63 56.77 -47.71 -5.19
C PHE A 63 56.23 -47.58 -3.75
N SER A 64 55.90 -48.69 -3.08
CA SER A 64 55.44 -48.62 -1.68
C SER A 64 56.58 -48.37 -0.69
N ARG A 65 57.82 -48.59 -1.11
CA ARG A 65 59.04 -48.42 -0.30
C ARG A 65 59.83 -47.16 -0.65
N VAL A 66 59.47 -46.48 -1.74
CA VAL A 66 60.18 -45.33 -2.27
C VAL A 66 59.33 -44.08 -2.12
N ILE A 67 59.93 -43.04 -1.53
CA ILE A 67 59.36 -41.70 -1.47
C ILE A 67 60.25 -40.80 -2.33
N LEU A 68 59.69 -40.21 -3.38
CA LEU A 68 60.39 -39.22 -4.19
C LEU A 68 60.47 -37.92 -3.39
N GLN A 69 61.68 -37.45 -3.11
CA GLN A 69 61.94 -36.12 -2.62
C GLN A 69 61.87 -35.14 -3.78
N MET A 70 61.00 -34.13 -3.65
CA MET A 70 60.87 -33.03 -4.60
C MET A 70 61.67 -31.83 -4.13
N GLU A 71 62.43 -31.25 -5.04
CA GLU A 71 63.00 -29.90 -4.94
C GLU A 71 62.41 -29.05 -6.06
N ALA A 72 62.04 -27.82 -5.75
CA ALA A 72 61.43 -26.92 -6.73
C ALA A 72 61.70 -25.46 -6.36
N GLN A 73 61.74 -24.60 -7.36
CA GLN A 73 61.83 -23.15 -7.19
C GLN A 73 60.43 -22.53 -7.19
N ILE A 74 60.26 -21.46 -6.42
CA ILE A 74 59.02 -20.68 -6.46
C ILE A 74 59.10 -19.68 -7.61
N ASP A 75 58.14 -19.74 -8.53
CA ASP A 75 57.94 -18.74 -9.56
C ASP A 75 57.36 -17.46 -8.93
N GLN A 76 58.26 -16.54 -8.57
CA GLN A 76 57.90 -15.25 -7.97
C GLN A 76 57.04 -14.38 -8.89
N GLN A 77 57.14 -14.53 -10.22
CA GLN A 77 56.28 -13.79 -11.15
C GLN A 77 54.86 -14.34 -11.09
N LYS A 78 54.69 -15.66 -11.11
CA LYS A 78 53.38 -16.32 -10.99
C LYS A 78 52.71 -16.07 -9.64
N VAL A 79 53.48 -15.98 -8.55
CA VAL A 79 52.97 -15.56 -7.24
C VAL A 79 52.39 -14.14 -7.30
N GLN A 80 53.13 -13.18 -7.87
CA GLN A 80 52.65 -11.79 -8.01
C GLN A 80 51.42 -11.69 -8.93
N GLU A 81 51.34 -12.49 -10.00
CA GLU A 81 50.18 -12.55 -10.88
C GLU A 81 48.93 -13.07 -10.14
N LEU A 82 49.07 -14.16 -9.38
CA LEU A 82 47.97 -14.71 -8.58
C LEU A 82 47.52 -13.74 -7.48
N GLU A 83 48.45 -13.02 -6.83
CA GLU A 83 48.09 -11.98 -5.86
C GLU A 83 47.35 -10.81 -6.51
N ARG A 84 47.78 -10.37 -7.70
CA ARG A 84 47.08 -9.33 -8.47
C ARG A 84 45.69 -9.79 -8.87
N ALA A 85 45.55 -11.03 -9.36
CA ALA A 85 44.27 -11.61 -9.73
C ALA A 85 43.32 -11.69 -8.52
N ARG A 86 43.81 -12.17 -7.36
CA ARG A 86 43.04 -12.19 -6.11
C ARG A 86 42.58 -10.79 -5.68
N LYS A 87 43.45 -9.78 -5.73
CA LYS A 87 43.08 -8.40 -5.40
C LYS A 87 42.02 -7.83 -6.36
N ILE A 88 42.13 -8.13 -7.66
CA ILE A 88 41.14 -7.72 -8.66
C ILE A 88 39.79 -8.39 -8.38
N GLU A 89 39.80 -9.67 -8.05
CA GLU A 89 38.58 -10.42 -7.70
C GLU A 89 37.93 -9.90 -6.41
N GLU A 90 38.72 -9.62 -5.38
CA GLU A 90 38.24 -9.02 -4.13
C GLU A 90 37.61 -7.64 -4.37
N LEU A 91 38.24 -6.79 -5.20
CA LEU A 91 37.68 -5.51 -5.60
C LEU A 91 36.38 -5.67 -6.40
N LYS A 92 36.30 -6.68 -7.27
CA LYS A 92 35.08 -6.99 -8.04
C LYS A 92 33.96 -7.43 -7.11
N GLN A 93 34.24 -8.30 -6.13
CA GLN A 93 33.26 -8.72 -5.12
C GLN A 93 32.77 -7.54 -4.28
N LYS A 94 33.68 -6.70 -3.76
CA LYS A 94 33.32 -5.49 -3.01
C LYS A 94 32.42 -4.55 -3.80
N ARG A 95 32.69 -4.34 -5.09
CA ARG A 95 31.84 -3.52 -5.97
C ARG A 95 30.45 -4.12 -6.16
N LEU A 96 30.35 -5.45 -6.33
CA LEU A 96 29.07 -6.14 -6.46
C LEU A 96 28.25 -6.07 -5.16
N GLU A 97 28.89 -6.24 -4.01
CA GLU A 97 28.24 -6.08 -2.70
C GLU A 97 27.73 -4.66 -2.49
N GLU A 98 28.52 -3.65 -2.85
CA GLU A 98 28.09 -2.25 -2.72
C GLU A 98 26.92 -1.92 -3.64
N GLN A 99 26.93 -2.42 -4.88
CA GLN A 99 25.79 -2.29 -5.80
C GLN A 99 24.53 -2.97 -5.26
N ARG A 100 24.67 -4.18 -4.71
CA ARG A 100 23.57 -4.92 -4.08
C ARG A 100 23.01 -4.15 -2.87
N ARG A 101 23.88 -3.61 -2.02
CA ARG A 101 23.47 -2.80 -0.85
C ARG A 101 22.69 -1.56 -1.28
N LYS A 102 23.19 -0.80 -2.27
CA LYS A 102 22.50 0.39 -2.79
C LYS A 102 21.11 0.07 -3.33
N LYS A 103 20.95 -1.03 -4.09
CA LYS A 103 19.64 -1.47 -4.57
C LYS A 103 18.69 -1.89 -3.44
N LEU A 104 19.21 -2.56 -2.40
CA LEU A 104 18.40 -2.91 -1.22
C LEU A 104 17.92 -1.65 -0.47
N GLU A 105 18.78 -0.65 -0.31
CA GLU A 105 18.41 0.64 0.28
C GLU A 105 17.34 1.36 -0.55
N GLU A 106 17.43 1.30 -1.88
CA GLU A 106 16.43 1.89 -2.79
C GLU A 106 15.08 1.16 -2.72
N ILE A 107 15.09 -0.18 -2.70
CA ILE A 107 13.87 -0.99 -2.46
C ILE A 107 13.22 -0.60 -1.14
N GLN A 108 14.01 -0.45 -0.07
CA GLN A 108 13.46 -0.09 1.24
C GLN A 108 12.82 1.30 1.22
N LYS A 109 13.44 2.28 0.54
CA LYS A 109 12.86 3.62 0.37
C LYS A 109 11.52 3.58 -0.35
N GLU A 110 11.42 2.83 -1.45
CA GLU A 110 10.17 2.71 -2.19
C GLU A 110 9.10 1.93 -1.40
N MET A 111 9.48 0.91 -0.62
CA MET A 111 8.57 0.20 0.29
C MET A 111 8.00 1.13 1.38
N ASN A 112 8.83 1.99 1.97
CA ASN A 112 8.37 2.98 2.95
C ASN A 112 7.36 3.95 2.30
N LYS A 113 7.63 4.39 1.07
CA LYS A 113 6.74 5.26 0.31
C LYS A 113 5.39 4.60 -0.04
N ILE A 114 5.40 3.30 -0.33
CA ILE A 114 4.16 2.51 -0.48
C ILE A 114 3.36 2.51 0.83
N GLN A 115 4.01 2.34 1.97
CA GLN A 115 3.34 2.38 3.28
C GLN A 115 2.73 3.76 3.56
N GLU A 116 3.46 4.84 3.30
CA GLU A 116 2.97 6.21 3.45
C GLU A 116 1.72 6.46 2.58
N LEU A 117 1.74 6.05 1.31
CA LEU A 117 0.59 6.20 0.41
C LEU A 117 -0.63 5.36 0.86
N ASN A 118 -0.41 4.17 1.41
CA ASN A 118 -1.50 3.37 1.98
C ASN A 118 -2.11 4.02 3.23
N GLN A 119 -1.29 4.64 4.08
CA GLN A 119 -1.78 5.41 5.23
C GLN A 119 -2.56 6.64 4.78
N GLU A 120 -2.08 7.35 3.76
CA GLU A 120 -2.79 8.48 3.16
C GLU A 120 -4.15 8.06 2.60
N LYS A 121 -4.20 6.91 1.91
CA LYS A 121 -5.45 6.32 1.40
C LYS A 121 -6.47 6.08 2.52
N PHE A 122 -6.05 5.40 3.58
CA PHE A 122 -6.87 5.14 4.75
C PHE A 122 -7.36 6.42 5.42
N PHE A 123 -6.50 7.42 5.55
CA PHE A 123 -6.86 8.72 6.13
C PHE A 123 -7.94 9.44 5.31
N ILE A 124 -7.79 9.48 3.98
CA ILE A 124 -8.77 10.09 3.07
C ILE A 124 -10.12 9.37 3.14
N GLU A 125 -10.10 8.03 3.16
CA GLU A 125 -11.32 7.23 3.27
C GLU A 125 -12.09 7.51 4.56
N ASN A 126 -11.39 7.58 5.70
CA ASN A 126 -12.01 7.90 6.98
C ASN A 126 -12.51 9.35 7.05
N GLN A 127 -11.69 10.31 6.62
CA GLN A 127 -12.04 11.73 6.70
C GLN A 127 -13.29 12.04 5.86
N ILE A 128 -13.32 11.61 4.60
CA ILE A 128 -14.47 11.83 3.73
C ILE A 128 -15.66 10.95 4.16
N GLY A 129 -15.39 9.74 4.65
CA GLY A 129 -16.40 8.84 5.22
C GLY A 129 -17.19 9.50 6.36
N HIS A 130 -16.48 10.09 7.33
CA HIS A 130 -17.11 10.81 8.45
C HIS A 130 -17.92 12.02 7.99
N GLN A 131 -17.40 12.81 7.03
CA GLN A 131 -18.16 13.95 6.49
C GLN A 131 -19.46 13.52 5.80
N ILE A 132 -19.42 12.41 5.04
CA ILE A 132 -20.63 11.84 4.42
C ILE A 132 -21.60 11.35 5.49
N GLU A 133 -21.12 10.72 6.55
CA GLU A 133 -21.94 10.24 7.66
C GLU A 133 -22.63 11.40 8.40
N GLU A 134 -21.91 12.48 8.70
CA GLU A 134 -22.50 13.70 9.28
C GLU A 134 -23.62 14.29 8.40
N LEU A 135 -23.39 14.34 7.08
CA LEU A 135 -24.39 14.82 6.13
C LEU A 135 -25.61 13.89 6.06
N ARG A 136 -25.41 12.57 6.12
CA ARG A 136 -26.51 11.59 6.19
C ARG A 136 -27.32 11.73 7.47
N ASN A 137 -26.66 11.94 8.61
CA ASN A 137 -27.34 12.19 9.88
C ASN A 137 -28.20 13.46 9.82
N ARG A 138 -27.68 14.55 9.23
CA ARG A 138 -28.46 15.78 8.98
C ARG A 138 -29.64 15.52 8.04
N GLN A 139 -29.42 14.74 6.99
CA GLN A 139 -30.48 14.36 6.05
C GLN A 139 -31.61 13.59 6.74
N GLU A 140 -31.26 12.63 7.61
CA GLU A 140 -32.22 11.83 8.36
C GLU A 140 -33.05 12.70 9.32
N GLN A 141 -32.40 13.59 10.07
CA GLN A 141 -33.08 14.56 10.94
C GLN A 141 -34.10 15.44 10.20
N MET A 142 -33.83 15.79 8.93
CA MET A 142 -34.77 16.56 8.11
C MET A 142 -35.85 15.70 7.44
N ARG A 143 -35.58 14.42 7.19
CA ARG A 143 -36.55 13.48 6.59
C ARG A 143 -37.78 13.29 7.50
N ASP A 144 -37.56 13.38 8.81
CA ASP A 144 -38.64 13.28 9.81
C ASP A 144 -39.51 14.54 9.87
N PHE A 145 -39.12 15.64 9.20
CA PHE A 145 -39.96 16.82 9.07
C PHE A 145 -41.10 16.56 8.09
N LYS A 146 -42.23 16.07 8.59
CA LYS A 146 -43.49 16.00 7.86
C LYS A 146 -44.17 17.36 7.86
N VAL A 147 -44.89 17.69 6.78
CA VAL A 147 -45.82 18.82 6.77
C VAL A 147 -46.78 18.61 7.93
N GLN A 148 -46.73 19.48 8.94
CA GLN A 148 -47.74 19.42 10.00
C GLN A 148 -49.09 19.69 9.36
N PRO A 149 -50.04 18.73 9.41
CA PRO A 149 -51.38 19.00 8.93
C PRO A 149 -51.95 20.15 9.75
N LEU A 150 -52.61 21.10 9.09
CA LEU A 150 -53.35 22.11 9.83
C LEU A 150 -54.48 21.42 10.61
N ALA A 151 -54.81 21.99 11.77
CA ALA A 151 -55.99 21.58 12.54
C ALA A 151 -57.24 21.64 11.65
N ASP A 152 -58.19 20.72 11.88
CA ASP A 152 -59.44 20.66 11.14
C ASP A 152 -60.11 22.05 11.12
N PHE A 153 -60.61 22.47 9.95
CA PHE A 153 -61.32 23.74 9.83
C PHE A 153 -62.51 23.80 10.77
N GLN A 154 -63.22 22.68 10.93
CA GLN A 154 -64.35 22.59 11.85
C GLN A 154 -63.92 22.90 13.28
N GLN A 155 -62.78 22.35 13.74
CA GLN A 155 -62.25 22.62 15.06
C GLN A 155 -61.82 24.09 15.23
N VAL A 156 -61.07 24.64 14.27
CA VAL A 156 -60.62 26.04 14.31
C VAL A 156 -61.82 27.00 14.28
N PHE A 157 -62.87 26.64 13.55
CA PHE A 157 -64.11 27.41 13.49
C PHE A 157 -64.85 27.37 14.84
N TYR A 158 -64.95 26.22 15.50
CA TYR A 158 -65.55 26.09 16.84
C TYR A 158 -64.73 26.76 17.95
N GLU A 159 -63.40 26.72 17.86
CA GLU A 159 -62.50 27.41 18.80
C GLU A 159 -62.47 28.93 18.59
N SER A 160 -63.08 29.42 17.50
CA SER A 160 -63.18 30.85 17.25
C SER A 160 -64.39 31.46 17.95
N ASN A 161 -64.27 32.74 18.33
CA ASN A 161 -65.37 33.50 18.94
C ASN A 161 -66.50 33.84 17.95
N LEU A 162 -66.55 33.21 16.78
CA LEU A 162 -67.47 33.56 15.70
C LEU A 162 -68.91 33.16 16.02
N PHE A 163 -69.10 32.01 16.70
CA PHE A 163 -70.41 31.63 17.23
C PHE A 163 -70.88 32.55 18.36
N ASP A 164 -69.99 32.91 19.28
CA ASP A 164 -70.31 33.83 20.38
C ASP A 164 -70.67 35.22 19.84
N LEU A 165 -69.93 35.71 18.84
CA LEU A 165 -70.23 36.95 18.14
C LEU A 165 -71.60 36.89 17.45
N VAL A 166 -71.90 35.82 16.70
CA VAL A 166 -73.21 35.67 16.05
C VAL A 166 -74.34 35.69 17.09
N ARG A 167 -74.15 35.00 18.22
CA ARG A 167 -75.15 34.93 19.30
C ARG A 167 -75.33 36.27 20.03
N GLU A 168 -74.26 37.01 20.26
CA GLU A 168 -74.28 38.37 20.80
C GLU A 168 -75.08 39.30 19.87
N LYS A 169 -74.78 39.26 18.56
CA LYS A 169 -75.46 40.10 17.57
C LYS A 169 -76.91 39.71 17.31
N GLU A 170 -77.24 38.42 17.38
CA GLU A 170 -78.63 37.95 17.37
C GLU A 170 -79.40 38.51 18.57
N SER A 171 -78.78 38.51 19.75
CA SER A 171 -79.38 39.06 20.97
C SER A 171 -79.58 40.58 20.87
N GLU A 172 -78.62 41.32 20.28
CA GLU A 172 -78.75 42.75 19.99
C GLU A 172 -79.94 43.04 19.04
N LEU A 173 -80.16 42.19 18.03
CA LEU A 173 -81.28 42.34 17.10
C LEU A 173 -82.64 42.07 17.73
N LEU A 174 -82.73 41.12 18.65
CA LEU A 174 -83.97 40.76 19.34
C LEU A 174 -84.45 41.85 20.31
N LEU A 175 -83.55 42.72 20.78
CA LEU A 175 -83.85 43.83 21.68
C LEU A 175 -84.38 45.08 20.96
N LEU A 176 -84.45 45.07 19.62
CA LEU A 176 -84.97 46.19 18.85
C LEU A 176 -86.49 46.14 18.74
N GLU A 177 -87.16 47.00 19.49
CA GLU A 177 -88.63 47.12 19.49
C GLU A 177 -89.18 47.87 18.25
N GLU A 178 -88.37 48.68 17.56
CA GLU A 178 -88.80 49.50 16.40
C GLU A 178 -88.30 48.98 15.04
N LYS A 179 -89.23 48.75 14.11
CA LYS A 179 -88.94 48.31 12.73
C LYS A 179 -88.09 49.29 11.89
N LYS A 180 -88.00 50.57 12.26
CA LYS A 180 -87.32 51.61 11.44
C LYS A 180 -85.79 51.61 11.52
N GLY A 181 -85.17 50.90 12.47
CA GLY A 181 -83.71 50.76 12.59
C GLY A 181 -83.18 49.36 12.28
N PHE A 182 -84.07 48.36 12.26
CA PHE A 182 -83.73 46.94 12.20
C PHE A 182 -82.92 46.56 10.95
N ASP A 183 -83.34 46.98 9.75
CA ASP A 183 -82.64 46.64 8.51
C ASP A 183 -81.21 47.19 8.44
N THR A 184 -80.99 48.36 9.04
CA THR A 184 -79.66 49.00 9.08
C THR A 184 -78.75 48.25 10.05
N GLN A 185 -79.24 47.91 11.25
CA GLN A 185 -78.48 47.13 12.22
C GLN A 185 -78.22 45.70 11.75
N LEU A 186 -79.19 45.06 11.09
CA LEU A 186 -79.01 43.74 10.48
C LEU A 186 -77.89 43.76 9.45
N LYS A 187 -77.83 44.79 8.59
CA LYS A 187 -76.74 44.96 7.63
C LYS A 187 -75.38 45.20 8.31
N THR A 188 -75.34 46.00 9.38
CA THR A 188 -74.10 46.21 10.16
C THR A 188 -73.61 44.90 10.76
N ILE A 189 -74.52 44.13 11.37
CA ILE A 189 -74.22 42.84 11.97
C ILE A 189 -73.74 41.82 10.93
N GLN A 190 -74.43 41.73 9.79
CA GLN A 190 -74.00 40.86 8.68
C GLN A 190 -72.58 41.19 8.23
N LYS A 191 -72.25 42.48 8.13
CA LYS A 191 -70.90 42.93 7.79
C LYS A 191 -69.88 42.56 8.87
N GLU A 192 -70.18 42.78 10.14
CA GLU A 192 -69.27 42.43 11.25
C GLU A 192 -68.97 40.92 11.32
N VAL A 193 -69.99 40.08 11.15
CA VAL A 193 -69.84 38.63 11.10
C VAL A 193 -69.04 38.21 9.86
N GLN A 194 -69.31 38.82 8.71
CA GLN A 194 -68.55 38.54 7.48
C GLN A 194 -67.08 38.95 7.63
N ASP A 195 -66.78 40.13 8.17
CA ASP A 195 -65.42 40.59 8.43
C ASP A 195 -64.68 39.65 9.40
N ALA A 196 -65.36 39.12 10.42
CA ALA A 196 -64.79 38.13 11.34
C ALA A 196 -64.46 36.80 10.64
N PHE A 197 -65.34 36.35 9.74
CA PHE A 197 -65.12 35.14 8.94
C PHE A 197 -63.96 35.33 7.95
N GLU A 198 -63.92 36.46 7.24
CA GLU A 198 -62.83 36.78 6.31
C GLU A 198 -61.47 36.84 7.02
N LYS A 199 -61.41 37.40 8.24
CA LYS A 199 -60.20 37.37 9.08
C LYS A 199 -59.76 35.95 9.43
N LEU A 200 -60.70 35.08 9.82
CA LEU A 200 -60.42 33.69 10.16
C LEU A 200 -59.93 32.90 8.95
N PHE A 201 -60.58 33.07 7.79
CA PHE A 201 -60.19 32.46 6.53
C PHE A 201 -58.79 32.92 6.09
N THR A 202 -58.54 34.23 6.12
CA THR A 202 -57.25 34.82 5.71
C THR A 202 -56.11 34.31 6.60
N ARG A 203 -56.32 34.24 7.92
CA ARG A 203 -55.34 33.68 8.85
C ARG A 203 -54.98 32.23 8.49
N ARG A 204 -55.98 31.42 8.15
CA ARG A 204 -55.77 30.01 7.77
C ARG A 204 -55.05 29.89 6.43
N ALA A 205 -55.38 30.73 5.45
CA ALA A 205 -54.68 30.77 4.17
C ALA A 205 -53.19 31.09 4.35
N LEU A 206 -52.87 32.08 5.21
CA LEU A 206 -51.49 32.44 5.55
C LEU A 206 -50.75 31.27 6.23
N GLN A 207 -51.37 30.60 7.20
CA GLN A 207 -50.77 29.42 7.85
C GLN A 207 -50.48 28.27 6.87
N HIS A 208 -51.40 28.01 5.92
CA HIS A 208 -51.18 27.03 4.86
C HIS A 208 -49.97 27.42 3.99
N GLN A 209 -49.89 28.69 3.60
CA GLN A 209 -48.79 29.20 2.78
C GLN A 209 -47.45 29.11 3.51
N GLU A 210 -47.39 29.47 4.78
CA GLU A 210 -46.20 29.36 5.62
C GLU A 210 -45.72 27.91 5.78
N ASN A 211 -46.64 26.97 6.06
CA ASN A 211 -46.31 25.55 6.18
C ASN A 211 -45.80 24.98 4.85
N TYR A 212 -46.41 25.36 3.74
CA TYR A 212 -45.96 24.96 2.42
C TYR A 212 -44.58 25.54 2.07
N ALA A 213 -44.32 26.81 2.41
CA ALA A 213 -43.01 27.43 2.22
C ALA A 213 -41.92 26.72 3.04
N LYS A 214 -42.17 26.38 4.31
CA LYS A 214 -41.24 25.59 5.14
C LYS A 214 -40.96 24.22 4.56
N TYR A 215 -41.96 23.55 4.00
CA TYR A 215 -41.79 22.27 3.33
C TYR A 215 -40.89 22.38 2.09
N LEU A 216 -41.11 23.39 1.25
CA LEU A 216 -40.28 23.64 0.07
C LEU A 216 -38.82 23.94 0.46
N ASP A 217 -38.60 24.78 1.49
CA ASP A 217 -37.28 25.09 2.02
C ASP A 217 -36.56 23.83 2.53
N ASN A 218 -37.24 22.97 3.30
CA ASN A 218 -36.66 21.69 3.74
C ASN A 218 -36.36 20.74 2.58
N LYS A 219 -37.24 20.67 1.57
CA LYS A 219 -36.98 19.88 0.35
C LYS A 219 -35.73 20.39 -0.38
N GLN A 220 -35.55 21.70 -0.48
CA GLN A 220 -34.37 22.30 -1.10
C GLN A 220 -33.10 22.03 -0.29
N LYS A 221 -33.15 22.15 1.04
CA LYS A 221 -32.04 21.80 1.94
C LYS A 221 -31.62 20.34 1.80
N MET A 222 -32.57 19.40 1.73
CA MET A 222 -32.25 18.00 1.48
C MET A 222 -31.56 17.78 0.13
N ASN A 223 -32.04 18.45 -0.93
CA ASN A 223 -31.41 18.35 -2.25
C ASN A 223 -29.97 18.88 -2.23
N ASN A 224 -29.72 19.99 -1.52
CA ASN A 224 -28.37 20.52 -1.37
C ASN A 224 -27.45 19.54 -0.63
N ILE A 225 -27.93 18.88 0.43
CA ILE A 225 -27.16 17.86 1.14
C ILE A 225 -26.87 16.64 0.27
N ASN A 226 -27.85 16.18 -0.52
CA ASN A 226 -27.62 15.11 -1.50
C ASN A 226 -26.53 15.47 -2.51
N GLN A 227 -26.55 16.70 -3.02
CA GLN A 227 -25.51 17.20 -3.92
C GLN A 227 -24.13 17.24 -3.24
N GLN A 228 -24.05 17.70 -1.99
CA GLN A 228 -22.79 17.70 -1.22
C GLN A 228 -22.25 16.29 -1.00
N ILE A 229 -23.11 15.32 -0.66
CA ILE A 229 -22.71 13.90 -0.53
C ILE A 229 -22.17 13.38 -1.86
N GLN A 230 -22.83 13.69 -2.98
CA GLN A 230 -22.37 13.25 -4.31
C GLN A 230 -21.02 13.88 -4.67
N GLN A 231 -20.82 15.16 -4.40
CA GLN A 231 -19.55 15.85 -4.62
C GLN A 231 -18.42 15.22 -3.82
N LEU A 232 -18.64 14.96 -2.52
CA LEU A 232 -17.64 14.30 -1.66
C LEU A 232 -17.31 12.88 -2.13
N ASN A 233 -18.30 12.11 -2.61
CA ASN A 233 -18.04 10.79 -3.18
C ASN A 233 -17.17 10.85 -4.44
N ASN A 234 -17.43 11.81 -5.32
CA ASN A 234 -16.62 12.02 -6.52
C ASN A 234 -15.19 12.45 -6.15
N GLU A 235 -15.05 13.39 -5.21
CA GLU A 235 -13.73 13.82 -4.71
C GLU A 235 -12.95 12.67 -4.09
N ARG A 236 -13.63 11.82 -3.29
CA ARG A 236 -13.03 10.60 -2.74
C ARG A 236 -12.53 9.70 -3.85
N GLN A 237 -13.37 9.40 -4.84
CA GLN A 237 -13.02 8.52 -5.95
C GLN A 237 -11.80 9.06 -6.74
N ASP A 238 -11.80 10.35 -7.09
CA ASP A 238 -10.70 10.97 -7.82
C ASP A 238 -9.37 10.94 -7.05
N LYS A 239 -9.42 11.20 -5.73
CA LYS A 239 -8.23 11.13 -4.87
C LYS A 239 -7.71 9.70 -4.77
N LEU A 240 -8.59 8.72 -4.56
CA LEU A 240 -8.20 7.32 -4.43
C LEU A 240 -7.64 6.77 -5.74
N LEU A 241 -8.22 7.12 -6.90
CA LEU A 241 -7.70 6.72 -8.21
C LEU A 241 -6.26 7.22 -8.43
N LYS A 242 -5.98 8.50 -8.10
CA LYS A 242 -4.63 9.06 -8.22
C LYS A 242 -3.62 8.38 -7.30
N LEU A 243 -4.05 7.99 -6.09
CA LEU A 243 -3.21 7.24 -5.15
C LEU A 243 -2.95 5.81 -5.64
N ASP A 244 -3.97 5.13 -6.15
CA ASP A 244 -3.85 3.78 -6.69
C ASP A 244 -2.91 3.73 -7.91
N GLU A 245 -2.98 4.71 -8.81
CA GLU A 245 -2.03 4.85 -9.91
C GLU A 245 -0.58 5.00 -9.42
N ARG A 246 -0.35 5.81 -8.38
CA ARG A 246 0.99 6.00 -7.79
C ARG A 246 1.47 4.71 -7.12
N LEU A 247 0.61 4.07 -6.32
CA LEU A 247 0.91 2.81 -5.65
C LEU A 247 1.29 1.71 -6.65
N ASN A 248 0.55 1.59 -7.75
CA ASN A 248 0.82 0.59 -8.78
C ASN A 248 2.19 0.82 -9.42
N ARG A 249 2.55 2.06 -9.74
CA ARG A 249 3.89 2.39 -10.28
C ARG A 249 5.01 2.04 -9.30
N LEU A 250 4.83 2.34 -8.01
CA LEU A 250 5.83 2.01 -7.00
C LEU A 250 5.97 0.50 -6.80
N LYS A 251 4.85 -0.23 -6.74
CA LYS A 251 4.85 -1.69 -6.63
C LYS A 251 5.54 -2.33 -7.84
N GLU A 252 5.31 -1.82 -9.04
CA GLU A 252 5.99 -2.29 -10.26
C GLU A 252 7.50 -2.03 -10.21
N ASN A 253 7.92 -0.83 -9.78
CA ASN A 253 9.34 -0.49 -9.63
C ASN A 253 10.03 -1.37 -8.59
N VAL A 254 9.41 -1.60 -7.43
CA VAL A 254 9.92 -2.51 -6.40
C VAL A 254 10.03 -3.94 -6.94
N SER A 255 9.01 -4.41 -7.69
CA SER A 255 9.04 -5.74 -8.30
C SER A 255 10.21 -5.90 -9.28
N LYS A 256 10.46 -4.90 -10.13
CA LYS A 256 11.61 -4.88 -11.06
C LYS A 256 12.94 -4.92 -10.30
N MET A 257 13.12 -4.06 -9.29
CA MET A 257 14.35 -4.04 -8.50
C MET A 257 14.59 -5.35 -7.72
N ARG A 258 13.54 -5.98 -7.19
CA ARG A 258 13.63 -7.29 -6.52
C ARG A 258 14.01 -8.41 -7.50
N ALA A 259 13.45 -8.41 -8.71
CA ALA A 259 13.79 -9.36 -9.75
C ALA A 259 15.27 -9.26 -10.17
N GLU A 260 15.80 -8.05 -10.30
CA GLU A 260 17.23 -7.82 -10.59
C GLU A 260 18.17 -8.34 -9.48
N LEU A 261 17.67 -8.51 -8.26
CA LEU A 261 18.42 -9.05 -7.12
C LEU A 261 18.17 -10.55 -6.88
N ASN A 262 17.38 -11.23 -7.73
CA ASN A 262 16.89 -12.59 -7.51
C ASN A 262 16.25 -12.77 -6.12
N LEU A 263 15.62 -11.72 -5.59
CA LEU A 263 14.88 -11.81 -4.34
C LEU A 263 13.50 -12.43 -4.61
N PRO A 264 12.99 -13.26 -3.69
CA PRO A 264 11.64 -13.78 -3.81
C PRO A 264 10.62 -12.63 -3.91
N GLN A 265 9.67 -12.76 -4.83
CA GLN A 265 8.49 -11.90 -4.83
C GLN A 265 7.69 -12.22 -3.57
N GLU A 266 7.49 -11.22 -2.71
CA GLU A 266 6.45 -11.34 -1.68
C GLU A 266 5.12 -11.20 -2.41
N ASN A 267 4.34 -12.26 -2.45
CA ASN A 267 2.95 -12.19 -2.88
C ASN A 267 2.22 -11.26 -1.91
N ASN A 268 1.98 -10.03 -2.36
CA ASN A 268 1.22 -9.00 -1.65
C ASN A 268 -0.30 -9.31 -1.58
N ASP A 269 -0.70 -10.59 -1.62
CA ASP A 269 -2.10 -11.03 -1.52
C ASP A 269 -2.57 -11.20 -0.05
N LYS A 270 -1.83 -10.64 0.91
CA LYS A 270 -2.18 -10.67 2.34
C LYS A 270 -2.11 -9.28 2.98
N PHE A 271 -2.64 -8.25 2.33
CA PHE A 271 -3.04 -7.01 3.01
C PHE A 271 -4.25 -6.40 2.31
#